data_AF-A0A2D3RJF7-F1
#
_entry.id   AF-A0A2D3RJF7-F1
#
_cell.length_a   1.000
_cell.length_b   1.000
_cell.length_c   1.000
_cell.angle_alpha   90.00
_cell.angle_beta   90.00
_cell.angle_gamma   90.00
#
_symmetry.space_group_name_H-M   'P 1'
#
loop_
_entity.id
_entity.type
_entity.pdbx_description
1 polymer ?
#
loop_
_entity_poly.entity_id
_entity_poly.type
_entity_poly.pdbx_seq_one_letter_code
_entity_poly.pdbx_strand_id
1 'polypeptide(L)'
;MQRAIINLFSKWAVKDADAAIILGGISKKTLRRWRDGDYGRVNRDMADRMSNLLGIHKALRVIFSDPQHGYSWINNPNKAFGDQSALDVLRLGGMEDVVRIRRYLDSVRGGW
;
A
#
# COMPACT_ATOMS: atom_id res chain seq x y z
N MET A 1 -6.08 4.97 -11.57
CA MET A 1 -5.22 4.58 -10.43
C MET A 1 -5.41 3.11 -10.03
N GLN A 2 -6.64 2.59 -10.10
CA GLN A 2 -7.00 1.22 -9.72
C GLN A 2 -6.11 0.14 -10.35
N ARG A 3 -5.84 0.19 -11.66
CA ARG A 3 -4.91 -0.74 -12.33
C ARG A 3 -3.52 -0.79 -11.67
N ALA A 4 -2.96 0.37 -11.35
CA ALA A 4 -1.64 0.47 -10.72
C ALA A 4 -1.66 -0.14 -9.31
N ILE A 5 -2.76 0.03 -8.57
CA ILE A 5 -2.95 -0.55 -7.25
C ILE A 5 -3.06 -2.07 -7.30
N ILE A 6 -3.83 -2.62 -8.24
CA ILE A 6 -3.91 -4.08 -8.44
C ILE A 6 -2.52 -4.66 -8.73
N ASN A 7 -1.75 -4.01 -9.61
CA ASN A 7 -0.38 -4.43 -9.92
C ASN A 7 0.54 -4.29 -8.69
N LEU A 8 0.37 -3.24 -7.89
CA LEU A 8 1.15 -3.02 -6.67
C LEU A 8 0.88 -4.10 -5.63
N PHE A 9 -0.40 -4.40 -5.36
CA PHE A 9 -0.81 -5.46 -4.44
C PHE A 9 -0.30 -6.83 -4.89
N SER A 10 -0.27 -7.10 -6.20
CA SER A 10 0.36 -8.32 -6.72
C SER A 10 1.85 -8.38 -6.39
N LYS A 11 2.59 -7.27 -6.55
CA LYS A 11 4.04 -7.21 -6.26
C LYS A 11 4.34 -7.31 -4.76
N TRP A 12 3.46 -6.77 -3.92
CA TRP A 12 3.57 -6.85 -2.48
C TRP A 12 3.00 -8.16 -1.89
N ALA A 13 2.47 -9.05 -2.73
CA ALA A 13 1.80 -10.29 -2.34
C ALA A 13 0.63 -10.08 -1.35
N VAL A 14 -0.09 -8.96 -1.49
CA VAL A 14 -1.25 -8.64 -0.65
C VAL A 14 -2.44 -9.51 -1.03
N LYS A 15 -3.03 -10.19 -0.04
CA LYS A 15 -4.23 -11.02 -0.24
C LYS A 15 -5.46 -10.15 -0.46
N ASP A 16 -6.44 -10.67 -1.19
CA ASP A 16 -7.68 -9.92 -1.50
C ASP A 16 -8.44 -9.44 -0.25
N ALA A 17 -8.39 -10.19 0.84
CA ALA A 17 -9.00 -9.78 2.11
C ALA A 17 -8.32 -8.54 2.69
N ASP A 18 -6.98 -8.51 2.69
CA ASP A 18 -6.21 -7.39 3.20
C ASP A 18 -6.31 -6.18 2.26
N ALA A 19 -6.25 -6.40 0.95
CA ALA A 19 -6.45 -5.36 -0.07
C ALA A 19 -7.80 -4.64 0.10
N ALA A 20 -8.85 -5.38 0.44
CA ALA A 20 -10.18 -4.82 0.69
C ALA A 20 -10.17 -3.88 1.90
N ILE A 21 -9.53 -4.28 2.99
CA ILE A 21 -9.39 -3.49 4.22
C ILE A 21 -8.57 -2.23 3.92
N ILE A 22 -7.41 -2.38 3.29
CA ILE A 22 -6.47 -1.28 2.98
C ILE A 22 -7.15 -0.20 2.12
N LEU A 23 -8.04 -0.60 1.21
CA LEU A 23 -8.79 0.31 0.33
C LEU A 23 -10.04 0.92 0.96
N GLY A 24 -10.17 0.87 2.29
CA GLY A 24 -11.31 1.47 3.00
C GLY A 24 -12.52 0.55 3.07
N GLY A 25 -12.29 -0.77 3.14
CA GLY A 25 -13.36 -1.75 3.36
C GLY A 25 -14.22 -2.06 2.12
N ILE A 26 -13.65 -2.01 0.92
CA ILE A 26 -14.39 -2.38 -0.29
C ILE A 26 -14.72 -3.87 -0.33
N SER A 27 -15.79 -4.24 -1.04
CA SER A 27 -16.13 -5.66 -1.19
C SER A 27 -15.08 -6.42 -2.02
N LYS A 28 -14.88 -7.72 -1.71
CA LYS A 28 -14.07 -8.62 -2.56
C LYS A 28 -14.57 -8.70 -4.01
N LYS A 29 -15.89 -8.52 -4.21
CA LYS A 29 -16.50 -8.45 -5.55
C LYS A 29 -16.02 -7.24 -6.33
N THR A 30 -15.87 -6.08 -5.66
CA THR A 30 -15.29 -4.87 -6.26
C THR A 30 -13.84 -5.10 -6.67
N LEU A 31 -13.03 -5.71 -5.80
CA LEU A 31 -11.64 -6.07 -6.13
C LEU A 31 -11.55 -7.01 -7.33
N ARG A 32 -12.40 -8.04 -7.39
CA ARG A 32 -12.42 -8.96 -8.53
C ARG A 32 -12.73 -8.23 -9.84
N ARG A 33 -13.73 -7.35 -9.86
CA ARG A 33 -14.02 -6.50 -11.04
C ARG A 33 -12.82 -5.67 -11.48
N TRP A 34 -12.11 -5.07 -10.52
CA TRP A 34 -10.90 -4.31 -10.84
C TRP A 34 -9.78 -5.19 -11.43
N ARG A 35 -9.65 -6.45 -11.00
CA ARG A 35 -8.71 -7.41 -11.61
C ARG A 35 -9.11 -7.75 -13.04
N ASP A 36 -10.41 -7.79 -13.33
CA ASP A 36 -10.97 -8.00 -14.68
C ASP A 36 -10.91 -6.74 -15.57
N GLY A 37 -10.37 -5.62 -15.07
CA GLY A 37 -10.28 -4.35 -15.79
C GLY A 37 -11.53 -3.47 -15.72
N ASP A 38 -12.58 -3.92 -15.04
CA ASP A 38 -13.79 -3.15 -14.78
C ASP A 38 -13.58 -2.21 -13.58
N TYR A 39 -13.16 -0.99 -13.88
CA TYR A 39 -12.88 0.05 -12.89
C TYR A 39 -14.10 0.95 -12.67
N GLY A 40 -14.76 0.74 -11.54
CA GLY A 40 -15.86 1.61 -11.09
C GLY A 40 -15.41 2.97 -10.55
N ARG A 41 -16.38 3.72 -10.00
CA ARG A 41 -16.14 5.02 -9.36
C ARG A 41 -15.26 4.89 -8.12
N VAL A 42 -14.44 5.91 -7.91
CA VAL A 42 -13.54 6.05 -6.76
C VAL A 42 -13.99 7.28 -5.99
N ASN A 43 -14.29 7.12 -4.71
CA ASN A 43 -14.59 8.24 -3.82
C ASN A 43 -13.29 8.91 -3.33
N ARG A 44 -13.41 10.03 -2.62
CA ARG A 44 -12.26 10.81 -2.15
C ARG A 44 -11.34 9.99 -1.23
N ASP A 45 -11.88 9.31 -0.23
CA ASP A 45 -11.10 8.49 0.70
C ASP A 45 -10.28 7.42 -0.03
N MET A 46 -10.90 6.72 -0.97
CA MET A 46 -10.23 5.69 -1.77
C MET A 46 -9.16 6.30 -2.69
N ALA A 47 -9.41 7.47 -3.29
CA ALA A 47 -8.42 8.17 -4.09
C ALA A 47 -7.19 8.57 -3.25
N ASP A 48 -7.42 9.07 -2.03
CA ASP A 48 -6.38 9.46 -1.09
C ASP A 48 -5.57 8.23 -0.64
N ARG A 49 -6.23 7.10 -0.34
CA ARG A 49 -5.56 5.84 0.02
C ARG A 49 -4.67 5.34 -1.12
N MET A 50 -5.22 5.28 -2.34
CA MET A 50 -4.45 4.87 -3.52
C MET A 50 -3.25 5.78 -3.78
N SER A 51 -3.44 7.10 -3.61
CA SER A 51 -2.35 8.07 -3.78
C SER A 51 -1.23 7.84 -2.77
N ASN A 52 -1.57 7.61 -1.49
CA ASN A 52 -0.59 7.30 -0.46
C ASN A 52 0.13 5.97 -0.71
N LEU A 53 -0.58 4.92 -1.13
CA LEU A 53 0.02 3.62 -1.48
C LEU A 53 1.01 3.72 -2.64
N LEU A 54 0.67 4.47 -3.69
CA LEU A 54 1.59 4.75 -4.80
C LEU A 54 2.78 5.61 -4.35
N GLY A 55 2.55 6.53 -3.41
CA GLY A 55 3.60 7.25 -2.71
C GLY A 55 4.57 6.30 -2.01
N ILE A 56 4.08 5.41 -1.14
CA ILE A 56 4.89 4.40 -0.45
C ILE A 56 5.74 3.62 -1.45
N HIS A 57 5.13 3.14 -2.54
CA HIS A 57 5.86 2.45 -3.61
C HIS A 57 6.98 3.31 -4.21
N LYS A 58 6.69 4.58 -4.54
CA LYS A 58 7.68 5.52 -5.08
C LYS A 58 8.83 5.75 -4.10
N ALA A 59 8.56 5.91 -2.81
CA ALA A 59 9.59 6.11 -1.79
C ALA A 59 10.51 4.88 -1.68
N LEU A 60 9.94 3.68 -1.65
CA LEU A 60 10.72 2.44 -1.62
C LEU A 60 11.60 2.28 -2.85
N ARG A 61 11.14 2.70 -4.04
CA ARG A 61 11.93 2.70 -5.27
C ARG A 61 13.09 3.70 -5.27
N VAL A 62 13.07 4.71 -4.40
CA VAL A 62 14.19 5.63 -4.20
C VAL A 62 15.17 5.06 -3.18
N ILE A 63 14.66 4.46 -2.10
CA ILE A 63 15.47 3.90 -1.02
C ILE A 63 16.23 2.65 -1.47
N PHE A 64 15.58 1.76 -2.22
CA PHE A 64 16.14 0.49 -2.66
C PHE A 64 16.51 0.53 -4.14
N SER A 65 17.77 0.25 -4.44
CA SER A 65 18.26 0.13 -5.82
C SER A 65 17.67 -1.09 -6.54
N ASP A 66 17.54 -2.22 -5.83
CA ASP A 66 16.78 -3.38 -6.30
C ASP A 66 15.29 -3.23 -5.92
N PRO A 67 14.38 -3.17 -6.91
CA PRO A 67 12.94 -3.11 -6.65
C PRO A 67 12.40 -4.27 -5.82
N GLN A 68 13.00 -5.46 -5.90
CA GLN A 68 12.55 -6.63 -5.15
C GLN A 68 12.72 -6.45 -3.65
N HIS A 69 13.80 -5.80 -3.21
CA HIS A 69 13.97 -5.43 -1.81
C HIS A 69 12.89 -4.45 -1.35
N GLY A 70 12.51 -3.49 -2.19
CA GLY A 70 11.38 -2.60 -1.89
C GLY A 70 10.04 -3.34 -1.78
N TYR A 71 9.83 -4.41 -2.56
CA TYR A 71 8.61 -5.22 -2.49
C TYR A 71 8.59 -6.13 -1.25
N SER A 72 9.72 -6.78 -0.92
CA SER A 72 9.81 -7.64 0.26
C SER A 72 9.78 -6.85 1.56
N TRP A 73 10.31 -5.63 1.58
CA TRP A 73 10.30 -4.74 2.74
C TRP A 73 8.91 -4.54 3.35
N ILE A 74 7.86 -4.51 2.54
CA ILE A 74 6.48 -4.37 3.02
C ILE A 74 6.06 -5.50 3.97
N ASN A 75 6.60 -6.70 3.76
CA ASN A 75 6.27 -7.90 4.53
C ASN A 75 7.26 -8.19 5.67
N ASN A 76 8.39 -7.49 5.72
CA ASN A 76 9.43 -7.74 6.71
C ASN A 76 9.14 -6.99 8.02
N PRO A 77 9.46 -7.57 9.19
CA PRO A 77 9.44 -6.87 10.47
C PRO A 77 10.21 -5.55 10.44
N ASN A 78 9.65 -4.50 11.05
CA ASN A 78 10.29 -3.19 11.10
C ASN A 78 10.17 -2.58 12.51
N LYS A 79 11.32 -2.24 13.10
CA LYS A 79 11.42 -1.62 14.42
C LYS A 79 10.63 -0.31 14.54
N ALA A 80 10.51 0.47 13.46
CA ALA A 80 9.71 1.70 13.44
C ALA A 80 8.20 1.45 13.66
N PHE A 81 7.77 0.20 13.48
CA PHE A 81 6.39 -0.26 13.65
C PHE A 81 6.27 -1.29 14.79
N GLY A 82 7.21 -1.31 15.75
CA GLY A 82 7.14 -2.23 16.89
C GLY A 82 7.31 -3.69 16.48
N ASP A 83 8.27 -3.95 15.59
CA ASP A 83 8.58 -5.26 14.99
C ASP A 83 7.45 -5.86 14.14
N GLN A 84 6.40 -5.10 13.87
CA GLN A 84 5.39 -5.43 12.87
C GLN A 84 5.89 -5.07 11.47
N SER A 85 5.37 -5.76 10.45
CA SER A 85 5.62 -5.36 9.06
C SER A 85 4.77 -4.14 8.68
N ALA A 86 5.16 -3.44 7.61
CA ALA A 86 4.33 -2.36 7.07
C ALA A 86 2.96 -2.88 6.61
N LEU A 87 2.88 -4.11 6.09
CA LEU A 87 1.61 -4.74 5.73
C LEU A 87 0.71 -4.98 6.95
N ASP A 88 1.29 -5.40 8.09
CA ASP A 88 0.55 -5.59 9.34
C ASP A 88 -0.06 -4.29 9.86
N VAL A 89 0.62 -3.17 9.63
CA VAL A 89 0.09 -1.82 9.94
C VAL A 89 -0.99 -1.42 8.94
N LEU A 90 -0.77 -1.63 7.63
CA LEU A 90 -1.76 -1.30 6.60
C LEU A 90 -3.10 -2.04 6.80
N ARG A 91 -3.07 -3.29 7.26
CA ARG A 91 -4.30 -4.08 7.51
C ARG A 91 -5.10 -3.65 8.75
N LEU A 92 -4.61 -2.69 9.54
CA LEU A 92 -5.44 -2.03 10.56
C LEU A 92 -6.58 -1.22 9.91
N GLY A 93 -6.40 -0.80 8.65
CA GLY A 93 -7.44 -0.20 7.81
C GLY A 93 -7.63 1.30 8.00
N GLY A 94 -6.97 1.92 8.99
CA GLY A 94 -6.97 3.35 9.21
C GLY A 94 -6.25 4.09 8.09
N MET A 95 -6.77 5.25 7.67
CA MET A 95 -6.02 6.14 6.77
C MET A 95 -4.73 6.63 7.44
N GLU A 96 -4.77 6.85 8.76
CA GLU A 96 -3.61 7.26 9.55
C GLU A 96 -2.45 6.25 9.46
N ASP A 97 -2.74 4.95 9.39
CA ASP A 97 -1.74 3.89 9.24
C ASP A 97 -1.01 3.99 7.89
N VAL A 98 -1.77 4.23 6.82
CA VAL A 98 -1.21 4.44 5.47
C VAL A 98 -0.33 5.69 5.46
N VAL A 99 -0.82 6.79 6.04
CA VAL A 99 -0.09 8.06 6.12
C VAL A 99 1.16 7.95 7.00
N ARG A 100 1.09 7.21 8.11
CA ARG A 100 2.23 6.96 9.01
C ARG A 100 3.38 6.29 8.27
N ILE A 101 3.09 5.22 7.52
CA ILE A 101 4.12 4.53 6.72
C ILE A 101 4.70 5.46 5.65
N ARG A 102 3.83 6.21 4.96
CA ARG A 102 4.27 7.17 3.95
C ARG A 102 5.21 8.24 4.52
N ARG A 103 4.86 8.83 5.68
CA ARG A 103 5.68 9.83 6.36
C ARG A 103 7.01 9.25 6.82
N TYR A 104 7.01 8.04 7.38
CA TYR A 104 8.25 7.35 7.77
C TYR A 104 9.18 7.15 6.56
N LEU A 105 8.67 6.66 5.43
CA LEU A 105 9.50 6.49 4.23
C LEU A 105 9.97 7.82 3.63
N ASP A 106 9.14 8.86 3.73
CA ASP A 106 9.53 10.21 3.32
C ASP A 106 10.69 10.76 4.17
N SER A 107 10.69 10.51 5.49
CA SER A 107 11.80 10.92 6.35
C SER A 107 13.07 10.11 6.11
N VAL A 108 12.96 8.83 5.75
CA VAL A 108 14.11 7.97 5.43
C VAL A 108 14.76 8.36 4.11
N ARG A 109 13.97 8.68 3.06
CA ARG A 109 14.53 8.98 1.73
C ARG A 109 15.05 10.41 1.57
N GLY A 110 14.53 11.34 2.37
CA GLY A 110 14.85 12.76 2.32
C GLY A 110 15.49 13.22 3.60
N GLY A 111 16.44 12.44 4.15
CA GLY A 111 17.16 12.78 5.37
C GLY A 111 17.45 14.27 5.43
N TRP A 112 16.99 14.90 6.51
CA TRP A 112 17.19 16.33 6.76
C TRP A 112 18.67 16.69 6.68
#